data_AF-A0AAV8F223-F1
#
_entry.id   AF-A0AAV8F223-F1
#
_cell.length_a   1.000
_cell.length_b   1.000
_cell.length_c   1.000
_cell.angle_alpha   90.00
_cell.angle_beta   90.00
_cell.angle_gamma   90.00
#
_symmetry.space_group_name_H-M   'P 1'
#
loop_
_entity.id
_entity.type
_entity.pdbx_description
1 polymer ?
#
loop_
_entity_poly.entity_id
_entity_poly.type
_entity_poly.pdbx_seq_one_letter_code
_entity_poly.pdbx_strand_id
1 'polypeptide(L)'
;MDYAQYMLDEMPAHHEWAFHDIKTSILKCTRWQVEETTDFLNCPYHYFCDSNYVGDYPAFIDLVVLIFITYCFMATTFFTLVDLTTTKRGVPNNLILRKRKYLVPSGPILLPLVLLILAKGQRINTIFPIAHVGPAILLLLQVSALAFRNEADQDLRYAVLEASTVSGILHASLYVDAVILPYYTGLDALMGSRLSGECTSCVCRNEPLIVGGKSAFYRGLSRTTLSIIFALCSRMVCRIYGEERISVVIRNTLEGLSWFFVAFDSVFLIRASPEWVNCRVVCIGVLGLICFNVFGKVYRFLGWLELRRMQRKAEVSSIP
;
A
#
# COMPACT_ATOMS: atom_id res chain seq x y z
N MET A 1 -13.75 -11.34 24.19
CA MET A 1 -14.09 -11.17 25.61
C MET A 1 -14.57 -9.73 25.85
N ASP A 2 -15.76 -9.43 25.34
CA ASP A 2 -16.98 -8.93 26.02
C ASP A 2 -16.87 -8.21 27.36
N TYR A 3 -16.10 -7.13 27.45
CA TYR A 3 -16.39 -6.05 28.41
C TYR A 3 -17.06 -4.83 27.75
N ALA A 4 -16.87 -4.65 26.44
CA ALA A 4 -17.51 -3.57 25.69
C ALA A 4 -19.01 -3.83 25.47
N GLN A 5 -19.42 -5.10 25.34
CA GLN A 5 -20.81 -5.51 25.12
C GLN A 5 -21.69 -5.30 26.36
N TYR A 6 -21.13 -5.44 27.57
CA TYR A 6 -21.90 -5.36 28.82
C TYR A 6 -22.25 -3.93 29.25
N MET A 7 -21.54 -2.92 28.73
CA MET A 7 -21.89 -1.50 28.94
C MET A 7 -22.90 -0.95 27.92
N LEU A 8 -23.25 -1.75 26.89
CA LEU A 8 -24.15 -1.35 25.80
C LEU A 8 -25.64 -1.61 26.10
N ASP A 9 -25.97 -2.44 27.09
CA ASP A 9 -27.34 -2.95 27.26
C ASP A 9 -28.27 -2.08 28.15
N GLU A 10 -27.78 -0.99 28.74
CA GLU A 10 -28.57 -0.11 29.62
C GLU A 10 -28.54 1.40 29.27
N MET A 11 -27.99 1.78 28.10
CA MET A 11 -27.77 3.20 27.80
C MET A 11 -28.88 3.80 26.91
N PRO A 12 -29.51 4.94 27.29
CA PRO A 12 -30.52 5.59 26.46
C PRO A 12 -29.90 6.07 25.14
N ALA A 13 -30.67 6.01 24.05
CA ALA A 13 -30.20 6.27 22.68
C ALA A 13 -29.33 7.53 22.54
N HIS A 14 -29.62 8.63 23.23
CA HIS A 14 -28.79 9.84 23.16
C HIS A 14 -27.33 9.66 23.61
N HIS A 15 -27.06 8.76 24.55
CA HIS A 15 -25.70 8.47 25.04
C HIS A 15 -24.93 7.55 24.09
N GLU A 16 -25.64 6.68 23.37
CA GLU A 16 -25.02 5.72 22.43
C GLU A 16 -24.38 6.46 21.25
N TRP A 17 -25.04 7.50 20.74
CA TRP A 17 -24.55 8.32 19.63
C TRP A 17 -23.38 9.20 20.08
N ALA A 18 -23.51 9.83 21.25
CA ALA A 18 -22.41 10.62 21.84
C ALA A 18 -21.16 9.76 22.10
N PHE A 19 -21.34 8.53 22.58
CA PHE A 19 -20.22 7.61 22.82
C PHE A 19 -19.59 7.09 21.53
N HIS A 20 -20.39 6.87 20.49
CA HIS A 20 -19.90 6.54 19.15
C HIS A 20 -19.09 7.69 18.55
N ASP A 21 -19.55 8.93 18.73
CA ASP A 21 -18.85 10.14 18.28
C ASP A 21 -17.53 10.36 19.04
N ILE A 22 -17.52 10.10 20.35
CA ILE A 22 -16.29 10.16 21.16
C ILE A 22 -15.29 9.08 20.72
N LYS A 23 -15.75 7.83 20.54
CA LYS A 23 -14.89 6.72 20.07
C LYS A 23 -14.26 7.02 18.72
N THR A 24 -15.06 7.51 17.77
CA THR A 24 -14.56 7.84 16.42
C THR A 24 -13.60 9.01 16.45
N SER A 25 -13.87 10.03 17.28
CA SER A 25 -12.96 11.16 17.47
C SER A 25 -11.62 10.72 18.07
N ILE A 26 -11.62 9.81 19.05
CA ILE A 26 -10.39 9.30 19.67
C ILE A 26 -9.61 8.41 18.69
N LEU A 27 -10.28 7.50 17.98
CA LEU A 27 -9.64 6.61 16.99
C LEU A 27 -8.99 7.39 15.84
N LYS A 28 -9.60 8.49 15.41
CA LYS A 28 -9.12 9.28 14.26
C LYS A 28 -8.30 10.49 14.67
N CYS A 29 -7.92 10.58 15.95
CA CYS A 29 -7.11 11.67 16.46
C CYS A 29 -5.69 11.62 15.87
N THR A 30 -5.33 12.68 15.13
CA THR A 30 -4.02 12.75 14.46
C THR A 30 -2.95 13.39 15.33
N ARG A 31 -3.36 14.21 16.31
CA ARG A 31 -2.46 14.90 17.22
C ARG A 31 -2.95 14.80 18.65
N TRP A 32 -2.19 14.07 19.45
CA TRP A 32 -2.34 14.01 20.89
C TRP A 32 -1.41 15.03 21.54
N GLN A 33 -1.94 15.84 22.44
CA GLN A 33 -1.15 16.75 23.26
C GLN A 33 -1.20 16.30 24.72
N VAL A 34 -0.06 16.35 25.40
CA VAL A 34 0.03 16.11 26.84
C VAL A 34 -0.30 17.41 27.54
N GLU A 35 -1.20 17.34 28.51
CA GLU A 35 -1.52 18.46 29.39
C GLU A 35 -0.83 18.26 30.75
N GLU A 36 -0.37 19.36 31.36
CA GLU A 36 0.23 19.31 32.68
C GLU A 36 -0.85 19.07 33.74
N THR A 37 -0.77 17.94 34.44
CA THR A 37 -1.74 17.55 35.46
C THR A 37 -1.25 17.87 36.85
N THR A 38 -2.14 18.33 37.73
CA THR A 38 -1.84 18.40 39.17
C THR A 38 -2.00 17.05 39.89
N ASP A 39 -2.76 16.11 39.31
CA ASP A 39 -2.97 14.76 39.88
C ASP A 39 -2.03 13.71 39.26
N PHE A 40 -0.75 13.82 39.62
CA PHE A 40 0.29 12.89 39.16
C PHE A 40 0.13 11.44 39.67
N LEU A 41 -0.72 11.20 40.69
CA LEU A 41 -0.90 9.88 41.30
C LEU A 41 -1.95 9.06 40.55
N ASN A 42 -3.06 9.68 40.13
CA ASN A 42 -4.13 8.97 39.43
C ASN A 42 -4.09 9.16 37.90
N CYS A 43 -3.49 10.26 37.42
CA CYS A 43 -3.42 10.59 36.00
C CYS A 43 -2.05 11.19 35.66
N PRO A 44 -0.95 10.41 35.72
CA PRO A 44 0.39 10.93 35.47
C PRO A 44 0.58 11.42 34.02
N TYR A 45 -0.21 10.91 33.08
CA TYR A 45 -0.28 11.42 31.72
C TYR A 45 -1.72 11.71 31.33
N HIS A 46 -2.04 13.00 31.23
CA HIS A 46 -3.30 13.47 30.66
C HIS A 46 -3.09 13.88 29.22
N TYR A 47 -3.91 13.33 28.34
CA TYR A 47 -3.90 13.68 26.93
C TYR A 47 -5.25 14.20 26.49
N PHE A 48 -5.25 15.18 25.60
CA PHE A 48 -6.41 15.56 24.83
C PHE A 48 -6.11 15.47 23.33
N CYS A 49 -7.16 15.27 22.54
CA CYS A 49 -7.05 15.30 21.09
C CYS A 49 -7.13 16.74 20.58
N ASP A 50 -6.04 17.25 20.01
CA ASP A 50 -5.95 18.60 19.47
C ASP A 50 -6.56 18.70 18.05
N SER A 51 -6.75 17.57 17.37
CA SER A 51 -7.31 17.56 16.02
C SER A 51 -8.82 17.28 16.02
N ASN A 52 -9.62 18.26 15.58
CA ASN A 52 -11.05 18.06 15.37
C ASN A 52 -11.30 17.16 14.16
N TYR A 53 -11.91 16.00 14.39
CA TYR A 53 -12.31 15.10 13.32
C TYR A 53 -13.50 15.69 12.53
N VAL A 54 -13.27 16.02 11.26
CA VAL A 54 -14.23 16.74 10.38
C VAL A 54 -15.35 15.83 9.84
N GLY A 55 -15.49 14.62 10.39
CA GLY A 55 -16.48 13.63 9.94
C GLY A 55 -16.10 12.88 8.66
N ASP A 56 -16.80 11.77 8.45
CA ASP A 56 -16.64 10.91 7.27
C ASP A 56 -17.24 11.57 6.03
N TYR A 57 -16.71 11.20 4.86
CA TYR A 57 -17.35 11.53 3.61
C TYR A 57 -18.67 10.78 3.45
N PRO A 58 -19.59 11.28 2.61
CA PRO A 58 -20.80 10.55 2.27
C PRO A 58 -20.47 9.19 1.64
N ALA A 59 -21.32 8.19 1.90
CA ALA A 59 -21.10 6.80 1.48
C ALA A 59 -20.90 6.59 -0.03
N PHE A 60 -21.37 7.51 -0.88
CA PHE A 60 -21.12 7.43 -2.32
C PHE A 60 -19.62 7.59 -2.67
N ILE A 61 -18.86 8.32 -1.85
CA ILE A 61 -17.41 8.48 -2.04
C ILE A 61 -16.71 7.14 -1.81
N ASP A 62 -17.06 6.42 -0.74
CA ASP A 62 -16.55 5.07 -0.46
C ASP A 62 -16.83 4.11 -1.64
N LEU A 63 -18.03 4.19 -2.22
CA LEU A 63 -18.41 3.38 -3.39
C LEU A 63 -17.56 3.70 -4.61
N VAL A 64 -17.35 4.99 -4.91
CA VAL A 64 -16.50 5.44 -6.03
C VAL A 64 -15.06 4.97 -5.84
N VAL A 65 -14.53 5.08 -4.61
CA VAL A 65 -13.18 4.61 -4.26
C VAL A 65 -13.09 3.09 -4.44
N LEU A 66 -14.08 2.34 -3.96
CA LEU A 66 -14.12 0.89 -4.12
C LEU A 66 -14.08 0.50 -5.61
N ILE A 67 -14.95 1.09 -6.44
CA ILE A 67 -14.99 0.84 -7.89
C ILE A 67 -13.62 1.14 -8.52
N PHE A 68 -12.99 2.25 -8.13
CA PHE A 68 -11.68 2.64 -8.65
C PHE A 68 -10.57 1.66 -8.26
N ILE A 69 -10.52 1.21 -7.00
CA ILE A 69 -9.53 0.23 -6.55
C ILE A 69 -9.76 -1.12 -7.24
N THR A 70 -11.02 -1.56 -7.38
CA THR A 70 -11.37 -2.76 -8.15
C THR A 70 -10.92 -2.64 -9.61
N TYR A 71 -11.14 -1.48 -10.24
CA TYR A 71 -10.64 -1.21 -11.58
C TYR A 71 -9.11 -1.32 -11.65
N CYS A 72 -8.39 -0.71 -10.72
CA CYS A 72 -6.93 -0.76 -10.68
C CYS A 72 -6.41 -2.21 -10.58
N PHE A 73 -7.07 -3.02 -9.74
CA PHE A 73 -6.76 -4.43 -9.58
C PHE A 73 -7.01 -5.20 -10.88
N MET A 74 -8.23 -5.09 -11.43
CA MET A 74 -8.63 -5.78 -12.66
C MET A 74 -7.77 -5.37 -13.87
N ALA A 75 -7.46 -4.08 -14.02
CA ALA A 75 -6.59 -3.58 -15.08
C ALA A 75 -5.17 -4.18 -14.96
N THR A 76 -4.61 -4.19 -13.75
CA THR A 76 -3.32 -4.83 -13.46
C THR A 76 -3.35 -6.30 -13.84
N THR A 77 -4.36 -7.06 -13.38
CA THR A 77 -4.53 -8.48 -13.70
C THR A 77 -4.67 -8.70 -15.20
N PHE A 78 -5.55 -7.98 -15.86
CA PHE A 78 -5.79 -8.10 -17.29
C PHE A 78 -4.49 -7.88 -18.09
N PHE A 79 -3.76 -6.80 -17.83
CA PHE A 79 -2.51 -6.53 -18.55
C PHE A 79 -1.41 -7.54 -18.25
N THR A 80 -1.35 -8.10 -17.03
CA THR A 80 -0.41 -9.19 -16.73
C THR A 80 -0.75 -10.47 -17.50
N LEU A 81 -2.03 -10.83 -17.60
CA LEU A 81 -2.49 -11.99 -18.37
C LEU A 81 -2.29 -11.81 -19.88
N VAL A 82 -2.54 -10.61 -20.39
CA VAL A 82 -2.26 -10.29 -21.79
C VAL A 82 -0.77 -10.42 -22.08
N ASP A 83 0.12 -9.89 -21.23
CA ASP A 83 1.59 -10.01 -21.41
C ASP A 83 2.04 -11.49 -21.43
N LEU A 84 1.43 -12.33 -20.60
CA LEU A 84 1.70 -13.79 -20.56
C LEU A 84 1.24 -14.52 -21.82
N THR A 85 0.09 -14.14 -22.38
CA THR A 85 -0.55 -14.84 -23.51
C THR A 85 0.00 -14.40 -24.87
N THR A 86 0.29 -13.10 -25.06
CA THR A 86 0.82 -12.56 -26.32
C THR A 86 2.24 -13.04 -26.57
N THR A 87 3.04 -13.23 -25.52
CA THR A 87 4.40 -13.77 -25.60
C THR A 87 4.44 -15.15 -26.30
N LYS A 88 3.40 -15.97 -26.17
CA LYS A 88 3.32 -17.29 -26.83
C LYS A 88 3.03 -17.23 -28.33
N ARG A 89 2.43 -16.14 -28.84
CA ARG A 89 1.93 -16.06 -30.22
C ARG A 89 2.75 -15.15 -31.14
N GLY A 90 3.79 -14.47 -30.65
CA GLY A 90 4.62 -13.60 -31.48
C GLY A 90 3.83 -12.46 -32.17
N VAL A 91 2.67 -12.08 -31.62
CA VAL A 91 1.77 -11.10 -32.23
C VAL A 91 2.32 -9.68 -32.04
N PRO A 92 2.30 -8.81 -33.07
CA PRO A 92 2.84 -7.46 -32.98
C PRO A 92 2.11 -6.62 -31.92
N ASN A 93 2.88 -5.77 -31.25
CA ASN A 93 2.45 -4.82 -30.22
C ASN A 93 1.17 -4.04 -30.60
N ASN A 94 0.04 -4.43 -30.00
CA ASN A 94 -1.17 -3.62 -30.03
C ASN A 94 -0.94 -2.26 -29.34
N LEU A 95 -1.56 -1.20 -29.86
CA LEU A 95 -1.56 0.16 -29.28
C LEU A 95 -1.98 0.16 -27.80
N ILE A 96 -2.85 -0.78 -27.42
CA ILE A 96 -3.32 -1.02 -26.04
C ILE A 96 -2.18 -1.47 -25.11
N LEU A 97 -1.25 -2.33 -25.58
CA LEU A 97 -0.07 -2.71 -24.79
C LEU A 97 0.88 -1.52 -24.61
N ARG A 98 1.05 -0.69 -25.64
CA ARG A 98 1.92 0.51 -25.58
C ARG A 98 1.40 1.54 -24.58
N LYS A 99 0.07 1.64 -24.40
CA LYS A 99 -0.58 2.57 -23.46
C LYS A 99 -0.93 1.95 -22.11
N ARG A 100 -0.61 0.67 -21.85
CA ARG A 100 -0.99 -0.05 -20.60
C ARG A 100 -0.58 0.69 -19.33
N LYS A 101 0.58 1.36 -19.34
CA LYS A 101 1.12 2.06 -18.18
C LYS A 101 0.23 3.24 -17.74
N TYR A 102 -0.57 3.82 -18.63
CA TYR A 102 -1.50 4.90 -18.29
C TYR A 102 -2.79 4.41 -17.63
N LEU A 103 -3.06 3.10 -17.67
CA LEU A 103 -4.29 2.47 -17.20
C LEU A 103 -4.09 1.64 -15.92
N VAL A 104 -2.89 1.68 -15.34
CA VAL A 104 -2.51 0.94 -14.12
C VAL A 104 -2.25 1.94 -12.98
N PRO A 105 -2.35 1.52 -11.71
CA PRO A 105 -2.28 2.44 -10.58
C PRO A 105 -0.95 3.20 -10.44
N SER A 106 0.16 2.64 -10.93
CA SER A 106 1.46 3.35 -11.00
C SER A 106 1.63 4.25 -12.23
N GLY A 107 0.58 4.40 -13.02
CA GLY A 107 0.57 5.27 -14.20
C GLY A 107 0.44 6.74 -13.85
N PRO A 108 0.91 7.65 -14.72
CA PRO A 108 0.89 9.09 -14.44
C PRO A 108 -0.52 9.67 -14.26
N ILE A 109 -1.56 9.00 -14.77
CA ILE A 109 -2.96 9.44 -14.65
C ILE A 109 -3.60 8.90 -13.37
N LEU A 110 -3.44 7.61 -13.09
CA LEU A 110 -4.10 6.96 -11.94
C LEU A 110 -3.35 7.18 -10.63
N LEU A 111 -2.04 7.36 -10.65
CA LEU A 111 -1.22 7.54 -9.45
C LEU A 111 -1.67 8.75 -8.61
N PRO A 112 -1.91 9.96 -9.17
CA PRO A 112 -2.46 11.07 -8.41
C PRO A 112 -3.79 10.75 -7.72
N LEU A 113 -4.66 9.96 -8.35
CA LEU A 113 -5.93 9.56 -7.76
C LEU A 113 -5.72 8.60 -6.58
N VAL A 114 -4.81 7.62 -6.73
CA VAL A 114 -4.41 6.74 -5.61
C VAL A 114 -3.85 7.57 -4.45
N LEU A 115 -3.03 8.57 -4.73
CA LEU A 115 -2.48 9.47 -3.70
C LEU A 115 -3.56 10.28 -3.01
N LEU A 116 -4.54 10.81 -3.75
CA LEU A 116 -5.65 11.56 -3.17
C LEU A 116 -6.49 10.68 -2.23
N ILE A 117 -6.76 9.44 -2.64
CA ILE A 117 -7.49 8.45 -1.84
C ILE A 117 -6.76 8.17 -0.53
N LEU A 118 -5.45 7.94 -0.58
CA LEU A 118 -4.64 7.70 0.62
C LEU A 118 -4.52 8.96 1.49
N ALA A 119 -4.29 10.12 0.90
CA ALA A 119 -4.15 11.39 1.62
C ALA A 119 -5.42 11.80 2.37
N LYS A 120 -6.60 11.42 1.84
CA LYS A 120 -7.90 11.67 2.48
C LYS A 120 -8.50 10.43 3.14
N GLY A 121 -7.71 9.37 3.30
CA GLY A 121 -8.18 8.06 3.75
C GLY A 121 -8.82 8.04 5.13
N GLN A 122 -8.44 8.94 6.03
CA GLN A 122 -9.02 9.05 7.38
C GLN A 122 -10.53 9.37 7.37
N ARG A 123 -11.04 9.94 6.28
CA ARG A 123 -12.46 10.31 6.12
C ARG A 123 -13.24 9.30 5.26
N ILE A 124 -12.58 8.27 4.72
CA ILE A 124 -13.19 7.24 3.89
C ILE A 124 -13.29 5.98 4.75
N ASN A 125 -14.43 5.83 5.43
CA ASN A 125 -14.60 4.85 6.50
C ASN A 125 -16.04 4.35 6.70
N THR A 126 -16.95 4.62 5.76
CA THR A 126 -18.36 4.25 5.90
C THR A 126 -18.60 2.80 5.45
N ILE A 127 -18.21 2.47 4.23
CA ILE A 127 -18.34 1.14 3.62
C ILE A 127 -16.98 0.48 3.49
N PHE A 128 -15.94 1.29 3.24
CA PHE A 128 -14.62 0.80 2.88
C PHE A 128 -13.53 1.52 3.71
N PRO A 129 -13.20 1.01 4.90
CA PRO A 129 -12.29 1.68 5.81
C PRO A 129 -10.84 1.62 5.30
N ILE A 130 -10.33 2.77 4.86
CA ILE A 130 -8.99 2.88 4.27
C ILE A 130 -7.88 2.59 5.28
N ALA A 131 -8.11 2.80 6.58
CA ALA A 131 -7.15 2.41 7.61
C ALA A 131 -6.75 0.92 7.54
N HIS A 132 -7.67 0.05 7.09
CA HIS A 132 -7.43 -1.39 7.01
C HIS A 132 -6.93 -1.83 5.63
N VAL A 133 -7.36 -1.16 4.56
CA VAL A 133 -7.05 -1.56 3.17
C VAL A 133 -5.88 -0.77 2.57
N GLY A 134 -5.46 0.32 3.21
CA GLY A 134 -4.33 1.16 2.81
C GLY A 134 -3.05 0.38 2.49
N PRO A 135 -2.58 -0.55 3.35
CA PRO A 135 -1.42 -1.39 3.06
C PRO A 135 -1.57 -2.21 1.77
N ALA A 136 -2.76 -2.76 1.53
CA ALA A 136 -3.04 -3.55 0.34
C ALA A 136 -3.08 -2.69 -0.94
N ILE A 137 -3.60 -1.46 -0.85
CA ILE A 137 -3.56 -0.48 -1.95
C ILE A 137 -2.11 -0.11 -2.28
N LEU A 138 -1.27 0.11 -1.26
CA LEU A 138 0.16 0.37 -1.45
C LEU A 138 0.87 -0.80 -2.13
N LEU A 139 0.60 -2.04 -1.71
CA LEU A 139 1.16 -3.22 -2.36
C LEU A 139 0.71 -3.35 -3.81
N LEU A 140 -0.56 -3.08 -4.13
CA LEU A 140 -1.05 -3.09 -5.52
C LEU A 140 -0.33 -2.04 -6.37
N LEU A 141 -0.16 -0.82 -5.83
CA LEU A 141 0.59 0.24 -6.49
C LEU A 141 2.04 -0.19 -6.77
N GLN A 142 2.71 -0.73 -5.76
CA GLN A 142 4.08 -1.26 -5.81
C GLN A 142 4.26 -2.38 -6.84
N VAL A 143 3.37 -3.38 -6.84
CA VAL A 143 3.35 -4.47 -7.82
C VAL A 143 3.18 -3.92 -9.24
N SER A 144 2.25 -2.98 -9.43
CA SER A 144 2.03 -2.39 -10.75
C SER A 144 3.26 -1.62 -11.26
N ALA A 145 3.99 -0.94 -10.36
CA ALA A 145 5.21 -0.21 -10.71
C ALA A 145 6.36 -1.15 -11.12
N LEU A 146 6.50 -2.27 -10.40
CA LEU A 146 7.47 -3.31 -10.76
C LEU A 146 7.09 -4.07 -12.04
N ALA A 147 5.81 -4.31 -12.29
CA ALA A 147 5.33 -5.07 -13.44
C ALA A 147 5.40 -4.26 -14.75
N PHE A 148 4.95 -3.01 -14.73
CA PHE A 148 4.79 -2.20 -15.95
C PHE A 148 5.84 -1.10 -16.04
N ARG A 149 6.65 -1.15 -17.11
CA ARG A 149 7.66 -0.14 -17.43
C ARG A 149 7.06 1.01 -18.23
N ASN A 150 7.63 2.20 -18.09
CA ASN A 150 7.28 3.34 -18.93
C ASN A 150 7.86 3.16 -20.35
N GLU A 151 7.01 3.23 -21.37
CA GLU A 151 7.41 3.20 -22.78
C GLU A 151 7.45 4.64 -23.32
N ALA A 152 8.51 5.37 -22.98
CA ALA A 152 8.78 6.69 -23.53
C ALA A 152 9.97 6.61 -24.51
N ASP A 153 9.80 7.21 -25.68
CA ASP A 153 10.80 7.18 -26.76
C ASP A 153 12.04 8.06 -26.43
N GLN A 154 11.86 9.09 -25.59
CA GLN A 154 12.94 9.98 -25.14
C GLN A 154 13.38 9.64 -23.71
N ASP A 155 14.69 9.52 -23.49
CA ASP A 155 15.26 9.14 -22.19
C ASP A 155 14.94 10.15 -21.08
N LEU A 156 14.90 11.45 -21.41
CA LEU A 156 14.51 12.49 -20.44
C LEU A 156 13.04 12.36 -20.01
N ARG A 157 12.12 12.08 -20.95
CA ARG A 157 10.69 11.88 -20.63
C ARG A 157 10.49 10.61 -19.81
N TYR A 158 11.21 9.54 -20.16
CA TYR A 158 11.23 8.31 -19.37
C TYR A 158 11.69 8.58 -17.94
N ALA A 159 12.81 9.29 -17.80
CA ALA A 159 13.39 9.67 -16.51
C ALA A 159 12.38 10.44 -15.65
N VAL A 160 11.73 11.48 -16.20
CA VAL A 160 10.72 12.26 -15.46
C VAL A 160 9.53 11.40 -15.02
N LEU A 161 9.04 10.51 -15.88
CA LEU A 161 7.91 9.63 -15.55
C LEU A 161 8.27 8.58 -14.49
N GLU A 162 9.46 7.98 -14.56
CA GLU A 162 9.95 7.07 -13.51
C GLU A 162 10.18 7.80 -12.19
N ALA A 163 10.80 8.97 -12.21
CA ALA A 163 11.01 9.78 -11.01
C ALA A 163 9.69 10.21 -10.35
N SER A 164 8.68 10.57 -11.16
CA SER A 164 7.32 10.84 -10.68
C SER A 164 6.67 9.59 -10.06
N THR A 165 6.89 8.41 -10.64
CA THR A 165 6.39 7.14 -10.09
C THR A 165 7.05 6.84 -8.74
N VAL A 166 8.37 7.02 -8.63
CA VAL A 166 9.14 6.88 -7.38
C VAL A 166 8.63 7.84 -6.31
N SER A 167 8.48 9.11 -6.64
CA SER A 167 7.95 10.13 -5.74
C SER A 167 6.52 9.79 -5.28
N GLY A 168 5.66 9.33 -6.19
CA GLY A 168 4.32 8.90 -5.83
C GLY A 168 4.30 7.69 -4.91
N ILE A 169 5.16 6.68 -5.12
CA ILE A 169 5.27 5.55 -4.18
C ILE A 169 5.71 6.03 -2.79
N LEU A 170 6.65 6.98 -2.73
CA LEU A 170 7.08 7.56 -1.47
C LEU A 170 5.93 8.31 -0.78
N HIS A 171 5.20 9.17 -1.49
CA HIS A 171 4.04 9.86 -0.94
C HIS A 171 2.93 8.89 -0.48
N ALA A 172 2.63 7.87 -1.28
CA ALA A 172 1.67 6.83 -0.92
C ALA A 172 2.09 6.14 0.39
N SER A 173 3.37 5.83 0.55
CA SER A 173 3.90 5.21 1.78
C SER A 173 3.71 6.10 3.02
N LEU A 174 3.99 7.41 2.88
CA LEU A 174 3.80 8.38 3.96
C LEU A 174 2.32 8.59 4.28
N TYR A 175 1.45 8.62 3.28
CA TYR A 175 0.00 8.74 3.50
C TYR A 175 -0.60 7.51 4.15
N VAL A 176 -0.13 6.31 3.81
CA VAL A 176 -0.53 5.08 4.50
C VAL A 176 -0.15 5.15 5.98
N ASP A 177 1.08 5.56 6.30
CA ASP A 177 1.49 5.78 7.69
C ASP A 177 0.63 6.85 8.38
N ALA A 178 0.34 7.96 7.72
CA ALA A 178 -0.50 9.03 8.25
C ALA A 178 -1.95 8.60 8.50
N VAL A 179 -2.47 7.58 7.82
CA VAL A 179 -3.82 7.04 8.06
C VAL A 179 -3.79 5.94 9.14
N ILE A 180 -2.80 5.05 9.10
CA ILE A 180 -2.71 3.88 9.99
C ILE A 180 -2.29 4.27 11.40
N LEU A 181 -1.30 5.15 11.55
CA LEU A 181 -0.72 5.46 12.86
C LEU A 181 -1.73 6.12 13.79
N PRO A 182 -2.52 7.12 13.37
CA PRO A 182 -3.58 7.68 14.19
C PRO A 182 -4.58 6.63 14.66
N TYR A 183 -4.99 5.71 13.76
CA TYR A 183 -5.93 4.64 14.10
C TYR A 183 -5.43 3.76 15.25
N TYR A 184 -4.20 3.24 15.14
CA TYR A 184 -3.65 2.37 16.20
C TYR A 184 -3.26 3.13 17.47
N THR A 185 -2.87 4.40 17.34
CA THR A 185 -2.61 5.27 18.50
C THR A 185 -3.91 5.53 19.26
N GLY A 186 -4.99 5.86 18.55
CA GLY A 186 -6.31 6.05 19.12
C GLY A 186 -6.90 4.75 19.67
N LEU A 187 -6.61 3.60 19.07
CA LEU A 187 -7.02 2.29 19.58
C LEU A 187 -6.32 1.97 20.91
N ASP A 188 -5.01 2.18 20.98
CA ASP A 188 -4.25 2.04 22.24
C ASP A 188 -4.76 3.04 23.29
N ALA A 189 -5.07 4.28 22.88
CA ALA A 189 -5.70 5.27 23.74
C ALA A 189 -7.03 4.73 24.29
N LEU A 190 -7.96 4.28 23.45
CA LEU A 190 -9.26 3.76 23.90
C LEU A 190 -9.16 2.53 24.82
N MET A 191 -8.27 1.59 24.52
CA MET A 191 -8.19 0.34 25.27
C MET A 191 -7.38 0.48 26.57
N GLY A 192 -6.41 1.39 26.60
CA GLY A 192 -5.45 1.53 27.70
C GLY A 192 -5.61 2.77 28.56
N SER A 193 -6.67 3.57 28.36
CA SER A 193 -6.91 4.80 29.11
C SER A 193 -8.26 4.81 29.82
N ARG A 194 -8.41 5.75 30.76
CA ARG A 194 -9.68 6.10 31.39
C ARG A 194 -10.09 7.49 30.91
N LEU A 195 -11.37 7.70 30.62
CA LEU A 195 -11.87 9.04 30.30
C LEU A 195 -11.79 9.91 31.56
N SER A 196 -11.14 11.06 31.45
CA SER A 196 -10.93 12.00 32.57
C SER A 196 -12.22 12.71 32.98
N GLY A 197 -13.12 12.97 32.02
CA GLY A 197 -14.35 13.73 32.22
C GLY A 197 -14.16 15.25 32.22
N GLU A 198 -12.91 15.73 32.27
CA GLU A 198 -12.56 17.15 32.13
C GLU A 198 -12.86 17.71 30.73
N CYS A 199 -12.72 16.87 29.69
CA CYS A 199 -13.17 17.18 28.34
C CYS A 199 -13.65 15.93 27.60
N THR A 200 -14.39 16.12 26.50
CA THR A 200 -15.03 15.04 25.73
C THR A 200 -14.05 14.04 25.13
N SER A 201 -12.81 14.45 24.87
CA SER A 201 -11.72 13.62 24.32
C SER A 201 -10.56 13.39 25.30
N CYS A 202 -10.71 13.80 26.55
CA CYS A 202 -9.64 13.78 27.54
C CYS A 202 -9.45 12.37 28.10
N VAL A 203 -8.22 11.88 28.03
CA VAL A 203 -7.84 10.53 28.46
C VAL A 203 -6.69 10.55 29.46
N CYS A 204 -6.86 9.81 30.54
CA CYS A 204 -5.87 9.61 31.59
C CYS A 204 -5.17 8.26 31.42
N ARG A 205 -3.84 8.27 31.53
CA ARG A 205 -3.00 7.06 31.40
C ARG A 205 -1.89 7.02 32.45
N ASN A 206 -1.51 5.79 32.80
CA ASN A 206 -0.35 5.50 33.65
C ASN A 206 0.96 5.39 32.86
N GLU A 207 0.87 5.23 31.54
CA GLU A 207 2.00 5.06 30.64
C GLU A 207 1.88 6.04 29.47
N PRO A 208 3.02 6.53 28.93
CA PRO A 208 3.02 7.46 27.81
C PRO A 208 2.39 6.83 26.56
N LEU A 209 1.67 7.65 25.79
CA LEU A 209 1.06 7.22 24.55
C LEU A 209 2.13 7.15 23.44
N ILE A 210 2.23 6.01 22.77
CA ILE A 210 3.24 5.77 21.73
C ILE A 210 2.57 5.91 20.35
N VAL A 211 3.26 6.56 19.41
CA VAL A 211 2.78 6.72 18.02
C VAL A 211 2.69 5.36 17.31
N GLY A 212 1.48 5.01 16.87
CA GLY A 212 1.12 3.70 16.33
C GLY A 212 0.68 2.70 17.40
N GLY A 213 0.62 3.12 18.66
CA GLY A 213 0.31 2.24 19.79
C GLY A 213 1.31 1.10 19.98
N LYS A 214 1.02 0.21 20.92
CA LYS A 214 1.82 -1.01 21.14
C LYS A 214 1.63 -2.09 20.07
N SER A 215 0.64 -1.93 19.18
CA SER A 215 0.15 -2.98 18.27
C SER A 215 0.23 -2.63 16.78
N ALA A 216 0.86 -1.52 16.37
CA ALA A 216 1.07 -1.26 14.94
C ALA A 216 1.98 -2.32 14.31
N PHE A 217 1.40 -3.17 13.47
CA PHE A 217 2.11 -4.26 12.79
C PHE A 217 2.71 -3.86 11.43
N TYR A 218 2.21 -2.80 10.78
CA TYR A 218 2.64 -2.41 9.43
C TYR A 218 3.05 -0.94 9.35
N ARG A 219 4.09 -0.66 8.55
CA ARG A 219 4.56 0.69 8.21
C ARG A 219 4.61 0.84 6.70
N GLY A 220 4.08 1.94 6.18
CA GLY A 220 4.11 2.28 4.77
C GLY A 220 5.54 2.50 4.27
N LEU A 221 6.36 3.25 5.00
CA LEU A 221 7.79 3.37 4.71
C LEU A 221 8.55 2.12 5.22
N SER A 222 8.54 1.07 4.41
CA SER A 222 9.17 -0.21 4.73
C SER A 222 10.42 -0.50 3.91
N ARG A 223 11.12 -1.58 4.26
CA ARG A 223 12.23 -2.14 3.47
C ARG A 223 11.80 -2.46 2.03
N THR A 224 10.55 -2.91 1.87
CA THR A 224 9.93 -3.20 0.57
C THR A 224 9.80 -1.94 -0.28
N THR A 225 9.27 -0.86 0.29
CA THR A 225 9.13 0.44 -0.39
C THR A 225 10.49 0.95 -0.87
N LEU A 226 11.51 0.90 -0.01
CA LEU A 226 12.88 1.29 -0.38
C LEU A 226 13.46 0.40 -1.48
N SER A 227 13.32 -0.92 -1.38
CA SER A 227 13.79 -1.87 -2.40
C SER A 227 13.21 -1.54 -3.78
N ILE A 228 11.91 -1.25 -3.85
CA ILE A 228 11.23 -0.89 -5.10
C ILE A 228 11.75 0.42 -5.65
N ILE A 229 11.91 1.44 -4.80
CA ILE A 229 12.48 2.72 -5.21
C ILE A 229 13.88 2.51 -5.82
N PHE A 230 14.74 1.73 -5.16
CA PHE A 230 16.07 1.39 -5.71
C PHE A 230 15.97 0.62 -7.03
N ALA A 231 15.03 -0.32 -7.16
CA ALA A 231 14.81 -1.03 -8.41
C ALA A 231 14.37 -0.09 -9.55
N LEU A 232 13.44 0.84 -9.30
CA LEU A 232 13.00 1.83 -10.29
C LEU A 232 14.12 2.80 -10.67
N CYS A 233 14.86 3.32 -9.68
CA CYS A 233 16.03 4.16 -9.92
C CYS A 233 17.09 3.42 -10.73
N SER A 234 17.33 2.14 -10.46
CA SER A 234 18.28 1.34 -11.24
C SER A 234 17.87 1.19 -12.71
N ARG A 235 16.56 1.10 -13.01
CA ARG A 235 16.06 1.09 -14.40
C ARG A 235 16.39 2.39 -15.11
N MET A 236 16.21 3.51 -14.42
CA MET A 236 16.50 4.84 -14.93
C MET A 236 17.99 5.01 -15.22
N VAL A 237 18.85 4.65 -14.27
CA VAL A 237 20.32 4.73 -14.42
C VAL A 237 20.81 3.83 -15.55
N CYS A 238 20.39 2.56 -15.60
CA CYS A 238 20.80 1.65 -16.68
C CYS A 238 20.38 2.14 -18.07
N ARG A 239 19.28 2.89 -18.16
CA ARG A 239 18.81 3.45 -19.43
C ARG A 239 19.61 4.68 -19.84
N ILE A 240 19.94 5.56 -18.90
CA ILE A 240 20.66 6.81 -19.18
C ILE A 240 22.14 6.55 -19.48
N TYR A 241 22.79 5.70 -18.69
CA TYR A 241 24.24 5.46 -18.79
C TYR A 241 24.61 4.28 -19.70
N GLY A 242 23.62 3.56 -20.23
CA GLY A 242 23.82 2.39 -21.08
C GLY A 242 23.92 1.06 -20.30
N GLU A 243 23.68 -0.04 -21.02
CA GLU A 243 23.62 -1.38 -20.44
C GLU A 243 25.00 -2.06 -20.35
N GLU A 244 25.79 -1.69 -19.35
CA GLU A 244 26.99 -2.45 -18.98
C GLU A 244 26.62 -3.76 -18.26
N ARG A 245 27.48 -4.79 -18.35
CA ARG A 245 27.23 -6.10 -17.71
C ARG A 245 26.92 -5.98 -16.21
N ILE A 246 27.63 -5.11 -15.51
CA ILE A 246 27.44 -4.87 -14.07
C ILE A 246 26.09 -4.16 -13.81
N SER A 247 25.75 -3.14 -14.60
CA SER A 247 24.48 -2.42 -14.50
C SER A 247 23.27 -3.34 -14.66
N VAL A 248 23.32 -4.26 -15.64
CA VAL A 248 22.26 -5.23 -15.90
C VAL A 248 22.11 -6.21 -14.74
N VAL A 249 23.23 -6.66 -14.16
CA VAL A 249 23.21 -7.54 -12.98
C VAL A 249 22.57 -6.83 -11.79
N ILE A 250 23.00 -5.60 -11.47
CA ILE A 250 22.45 -4.80 -10.36
C ILE A 250 20.95 -4.55 -10.54
N ARG A 251 20.52 -4.18 -11.75
CA ARG A 251 19.09 -3.98 -12.05
C ARG A 251 18.28 -5.26 -11.79
N ASN A 252 18.77 -6.40 -12.27
CA ASN A 252 18.06 -7.67 -12.13
C ASN A 252 18.02 -8.15 -10.68
N THR A 253 19.10 -7.96 -9.90
CA THR A 253 19.11 -8.31 -8.48
C THR A 253 18.17 -7.43 -7.67
N LEU A 254 18.15 -6.12 -7.90
CA LEU A 254 17.23 -5.19 -7.25
C LEU A 254 15.77 -5.46 -7.61
N GLU A 255 15.47 -5.76 -8.88
CA GLU A 255 14.13 -6.17 -9.28
C GLU A 255 13.72 -7.48 -8.58
N GLY A 256 14.60 -8.49 -8.56
CA GLY A 256 14.33 -9.78 -7.92
C GLY A 256 14.10 -9.66 -6.42
N LEU A 257 14.94 -8.88 -5.74
CA LEU A 257 14.82 -8.59 -4.31
C LEU A 257 13.51 -7.86 -4.00
N SER A 258 13.10 -6.92 -4.88
CA SER A 258 11.84 -6.20 -4.73
C SER A 258 10.63 -7.12 -4.86
N TRP A 259 10.62 -8.05 -5.83
CA TRP A 259 9.56 -9.06 -5.93
C TRP A 259 9.47 -9.95 -4.69
N PHE A 260 10.63 -10.35 -4.15
CA PHE A 260 10.68 -11.14 -2.92
C PHE A 260 10.10 -10.39 -1.72
N PHE A 261 10.51 -9.14 -1.50
CA PHE A 261 9.99 -8.33 -0.39
C PHE A 261 8.49 -8.05 -0.51
N VAL A 262 7.99 -7.73 -1.70
CA VAL A 262 6.55 -7.50 -1.92
C VAL A 262 5.73 -8.77 -1.67
N ALA A 263 6.26 -9.95 -2.08
CA ALA A 263 5.62 -11.23 -1.77
C ALA A 263 5.60 -11.49 -0.25
N PHE A 264 6.71 -11.20 0.44
CA PHE A 264 6.81 -11.36 1.88
C PHE A 264 5.82 -10.45 2.64
N ASP A 265 5.74 -9.16 2.27
CA ASP A 265 4.78 -8.22 2.86
C ASP A 265 3.33 -8.65 2.61
N SER A 266 3.03 -9.18 1.42
CA SER A 266 1.69 -9.71 1.11
C SER A 266 1.32 -10.87 2.04
N VAL A 267 2.25 -11.80 2.28
CA VAL A 267 2.04 -12.94 3.21
C VAL A 267 1.95 -12.45 4.66
N PHE A 268 2.76 -11.47 5.04
CA PHE A 268 2.73 -10.86 6.37
C PHE A 268 1.36 -10.24 6.64
N LEU A 269 0.83 -9.43 5.72
CA LEU A 269 -0.49 -8.82 5.87
C LEU A 269 -1.61 -9.85 5.93
N ILE A 270 -1.52 -10.95 5.18
CA ILE A 270 -2.50 -12.05 5.28
C ILE A 270 -2.53 -12.65 6.69
N ARG A 271 -1.37 -12.80 7.35
CA ARG A 271 -1.27 -13.39 8.70
C ARG A 271 -1.60 -12.41 9.81
N ALA A 272 -1.13 -11.17 9.70
CA ALA A 272 -1.30 -10.12 10.69
C ALA A 272 -2.72 -9.55 10.75
N SER A 273 -3.60 -9.98 9.84
CA SER A 273 -4.95 -9.44 9.65
C SER A 273 -6.07 -10.41 10.09
N PRO A 274 -6.07 -11.02 11.29
CA PRO A 274 -7.11 -11.95 11.72
C PRO A 274 -8.51 -11.32 11.83
N GLU A 275 -8.62 -9.99 11.83
CA GLU A 275 -9.90 -9.27 11.93
C GLU A 275 -10.34 -8.62 10.59
N TRP A 276 -9.40 -8.32 9.67
CA TRP A 276 -9.69 -7.59 8.44
C TRP A 276 -9.88 -8.52 7.23
N VAL A 277 -11.04 -9.18 7.16
CA VAL A 277 -11.36 -10.13 6.06
C VAL A 277 -11.17 -9.48 4.68
N ASN A 278 -11.63 -8.24 4.50
CA ASN A 278 -11.51 -7.51 3.23
C ASN A 278 -10.03 -7.27 2.83
N CYS A 279 -9.18 -6.88 3.78
CA CYS A 279 -7.75 -6.69 3.51
C CYS A 279 -7.09 -8.01 3.11
N ARG A 280 -7.44 -9.13 3.76
CA ARG A 280 -6.93 -10.47 3.41
C ARG A 280 -7.28 -10.88 1.99
N VAL A 281 -8.52 -10.70 1.56
CA VAL A 281 -8.94 -11.03 0.18
C VAL A 281 -8.12 -10.24 -0.84
N VAL A 282 -7.94 -8.94 -0.62
CA VAL A 282 -7.13 -8.10 -1.51
C VAL A 282 -5.66 -8.55 -1.51
N CYS A 283 -5.08 -8.83 -0.34
CA CYS A 283 -3.69 -9.29 -0.24
C CYS A 283 -3.47 -10.66 -0.91
N ILE A 284 -4.44 -11.59 -0.82
CA ILE A 284 -4.40 -12.87 -1.55
C ILE A 284 -4.43 -12.63 -3.06
N GLY A 285 -5.30 -11.73 -3.53
CA GLY A 285 -5.35 -11.35 -4.94
C GLY A 285 -4.04 -10.74 -5.43
N VAL A 286 -3.43 -9.86 -4.64
CA VAL A 286 -2.12 -9.25 -4.92
C VAL A 286 -1.01 -10.30 -4.92
N LEU A 287 -1.03 -11.28 -4.00
CA LEU A 287 -0.09 -12.39 -4.00
C LEU A 287 -0.21 -13.23 -5.27
N GLY A 288 -1.43 -13.52 -5.71
CA GLY A 288 -1.68 -14.19 -6.99
C GLY A 288 -1.10 -13.41 -8.17
N LEU A 289 -1.31 -12.09 -8.22
CA LEU A 289 -0.71 -11.19 -9.21
C LEU A 289 0.82 -11.24 -9.22
N ILE A 290 1.45 -11.26 -8.05
CA ILE A 290 2.91 -11.39 -7.93
C ILE A 290 3.37 -12.71 -8.51
N CYS A 291 2.71 -13.82 -8.15
CA CYS A 291 3.02 -15.14 -8.70
C CYS A 291 2.93 -15.13 -10.23
N PHE A 292 1.83 -14.63 -10.81
CA PHE A 292 1.68 -14.56 -12.27
C PHE A 292 2.81 -13.75 -12.94
N ASN A 293 3.19 -12.61 -12.37
CA ASN A 293 4.29 -11.79 -12.90
C ASN A 293 5.65 -12.49 -12.82
N VAL A 294 5.97 -13.09 -11.67
CA VAL A 294 7.25 -13.78 -11.45
C VAL A 294 7.33 -15.02 -12.33
N PHE A 295 6.29 -15.86 -12.36
CA PHE A 295 6.22 -17.01 -13.25
C PHE A 295 6.40 -16.58 -14.71
N GLY A 296 5.71 -15.52 -15.14
CA GLY A 296 5.88 -14.97 -16.50
C GLY A 296 7.31 -14.58 -16.84
N LYS A 297 8.03 -13.95 -15.91
CA LYS A 297 9.45 -13.62 -16.10
C LYS A 297 10.31 -14.88 -16.19
N VAL A 298 10.09 -15.86 -15.32
CA VAL A 298 10.85 -17.13 -15.31
C VAL A 298 10.61 -17.91 -16.61
N TYR A 299 9.36 -18.05 -17.05
CA TYR A 299 9.02 -18.73 -18.31
C TYR A 299 9.69 -18.06 -19.51
N ARG A 300 9.68 -16.72 -19.58
CA ARG A 300 10.37 -15.97 -20.65
C ARG A 300 11.88 -16.23 -20.64
N PHE A 301 12.49 -16.23 -19.46
CA PHE A 301 13.91 -16.50 -19.31
C PHE A 301 14.27 -17.93 -19.74
N LEU A 302 13.47 -18.93 -19.34
CA LEU A 302 13.66 -20.32 -19.73
C LEU A 302 13.50 -20.52 -21.24
N GLY A 303 12.47 -19.94 -21.86
CA GLY A 303 12.27 -20.02 -23.32
C GLY A 303 13.41 -19.37 -24.11
N TRP A 304 13.94 -18.24 -23.62
CA TRP A 304 15.12 -17.61 -24.22
C TRP A 304 16.40 -18.48 -24.08
N LEU A 305 16.60 -19.12 -22.92
CA LEU A 305 17.72 -20.05 -22.71
C LEU A 305 17.63 -21.24 -23.65
N GLU A 306 16.44 -21.79 -23.85
CA GLU A 306 16.20 -22.90 -24.77
C GLU A 306 16.51 -22.50 -26.22
N LEU A 307 16.02 -21.34 -26.66
CA LEU A 307 16.31 -20.81 -28.00
C LEU A 307 17.83 -20.62 -28.22
N ARG A 308 18.55 -20.07 -27.23
CA ARG A 308 20.02 -19.93 -27.28
C ARG A 308 20.76 -21.26 -27.27
N ARG A 309 20.22 -22.29 -26.62
CA ARG A 309 20.80 -23.65 -26.68
C ARG A 309 20.62 -24.25 -28.07
N MET A 310 19.46 -24.05 -28.70
CA MET A 310 19.19 -24.52 -30.06
C MET A 310 20.09 -23.81 -31.09
N GLN A 311 20.24 -22.48 -30.99
CA GLN A 311 21.13 -21.71 -31.87
C GLN A 311 22.60 -22.16 -31.76
N ARG A 312 23.12 -22.34 -30.53
CA ARG A 312 24.49 -22.85 -30.34
C ARG A 312 24.68 -24.27 -30.88
N LYS A 313 23.69 -25.14 -30.74
CA LYS A 313 23.76 -26.49 -31.33
C LYS A 313 23.79 -26.42 -32.85
N ALA A 314 23.00 -25.54 -33.47
CA ALA A 314 22.98 -25.34 -34.92
C ALA A 314 24.30 -24.79 -35.46
N GLU A 315 24.91 -23.80 -34.78
CA GLU A 315 26.23 -23.26 -35.13
C GLU A 315 27.33 -24.33 -35.06
N VAL A 316 27.37 -25.13 -33.98
CA VAL A 316 28.36 -26.20 -33.82
C VAL A 316 28.19 -27.31 -34.88
N SER A 317 26.96 -27.61 -35.31
CA SER A 317 26.71 -28.58 -36.39
C SER A 317 26.98 -28.03 -37.80
N SER A 318 27.25 -26.73 -37.95
CA SER A 318 27.52 -26.07 -39.23
C SER A 318 29.02 -25.86 -39.53
N ILE A 319 29.89 -26.30 -38.64
CA ILE A 319 31.35 -26.32 -38.85
C ILE A 319 31.69 -27.67 -39.51
N PRO A 320 32.14 -27.67 -40.78
CA PRO A 320 32.36 -28.89 -41.58
C PRO A 320 33.55 -29.73 -41.12
#